data_AF-A0A977KA34-F1
#
_entry.id   AF-A0A977KA34-F1
#
_cell.length_a   1.000
_cell.length_b   1.000
_cell.length_c   1.000
_cell.angle_alpha   90.00
_cell.angle_beta   90.00
_cell.angle_gamma   90.00
#
_symmetry.space_group_name_H-M   'P 1'
#
loop_
_entity.id
_entity.type
_entity.pdbx_description
1 polymer ?
#
loop_
_entity_poly.entity_id
_entity_poly.type
_entity_poly.pdbx_seq_one_letter_code
_entity_poly.pdbx_strand_id
1 'polypeptide(L)'
;MKGRAEIEVCDEAIIKALTPEVLYPPMTERTKLRIEGKKIIIEAEDLRALRAALNSFLYWIYSAAEALREVEKSHEHARSSSEDLGPAPTAASDAGEPKAAEEDDRAGTS
;
A
#
# COMPACT_ATOMS: atom_id res chain seq x y z
N MET A 1 -20.88 -21.58 -29.73
CA MET A 1 -21.79 -20.58 -29.12
C MET A 1 -20.92 -19.51 -28.50
N LYS A 2 -21.02 -18.26 -28.97
CA LYS A 2 -20.29 -17.14 -28.37
C LYS A 2 -20.85 -16.84 -26.98
N GLY A 3 -19.99 -16.41 -26.07
CA GLY A 3 -20.34 -16.11 -24.69
C GLY A 3 -19.86 -14.73 -24.27
N ARG A 4 -20.56 -14.11 -23.32
CA ARG A 4 -20.22 -12.80 -22.76
C ARG A 4 -20.42 -12.82 -21.25
N ALA A 5 -19.52 -12.19 -20.52
CA ALA A 5 -19.64 -11.96 -19.09
C ALA A 5 -19.12 -10.56 -18.71
N GLU A 6 -19.61 -10.07 -17.57
CA GLU A 6 -19.20 -8.81 -16.98
C GLU A 6 -18.89 -9.06 -15.51
N ILE A 7 -17.75 -8.56 -15.04
CA ILE A 7 -17.36 -8.63 -13.64
C ILE A 7 -17.21 -7.20 -13.13
N GLU A 8 -18.00 -6.82 -12.13
CA GLU A 8 -17.85 -5.54 -11.44
C GLU A 8 -16.89 -5.70 -10.25
N VAL A 9 -15.91 -4.81 -10.17
CA VAL A 9 -14.87 -4.79 -9.14
C VAL A 9 -15.01 -3.52 -8.32
N CYS A 10 -15.34 -3.64 -7.04
CA CYS A 10 -15.68 -2.50 -6.19
C CYS A 10 -14.47 -1.61 -5.86
N ASP A 11 -13.26 -2.17 -5.86
CA ASP A 11 -12.02 -1.51 -5.45
C ASP A 11 -11.20 -1.00 -6.65
N GLU A 12 -10.80 0.26 -6.60
CA GLU A 12 -10.05 0.91 -7.69
C GLU A 12 -8.61 0.41 -7.79
N ALA A 13 -7.96 0.07 -6.68
CA ALA A 13 -6.60 -0.47 -6.69
C ALA A 13 -6.58 -1.84 -7.37
N ILE A 14 -7.60 -2.68 -7.14
CA ILE A 14 -7.74 -3.96 -7.83
C ILE A 14 -7.93 -3.76 -9.34
N ILE A 15 -8.79 -2.83 -9.77
CA ILE A 15 -8.97 -2.52 -11.20
C ILE A 15 -7.67 -2.06 -11.85
N LYS A 16 -6.93 -1.17 -11.20
CA LYS A 16 -5.63 -0.70 -11.70
C LYS A 16 -4.62 -1.84 -11.79
N ALA A 17 -4.58 -2.71 -10.79
CA ALA A 17 -3.69 -3.87 -10.77
C ALA A 17 -4.00 -4.88 -11.90
N LEU A 18 -5.27 -5.05 -12.26
CA LEU A 18 -5.70 -5.99 -13.32
C LEU A 18 -5.71 -5.38 -14.72
N THR A 19 -5.52 -4.06 -14.86
CA THR A 19 -5.53 -3.38 -16.16
C THR A 19 -4.51 -3.95 -17.15
N PRO A 20 -3.25 -4.26 -16.75
CA PRO A 20 -2.29 -4.89 -17.66
C PRO A 20 -2.78 -6.23 -18.25
N GLU A 21 -3.48 -7.05 -17.46
CA GLU A 21 -3.99 -8.36 -17.90
C GLU A 21 -5.17 -8.26 -18.88
N VAL A 22 -5.83 -7.09 -18.93
CA VAL A 22 -6.87 -6.79 -19.91
C VAL A 22 -6.28 -6.23 -21.20
N LEU A 23 -5.27 -5.35 -21.09
CA LEU A 23 -4.64 -4.70 -22.24
C LEU A 23 -3.66 -5.62 -22.99
N TYR A 24 -2.96 -6.49 -22.24
CA TYR A 24 -1.96 -7.41 -22.75
C TYR A 24 -2.24 -8.82 -22.24
N PRO A 25 -3.38 -9.41 -22.65
CA PRO A 25 -3.80 -10.65 -22.05
C PRO A 25 -2.81 -11.78 -22.32
N PRO A 26 -2.49 -12.61 -21.32
CA PRO A 26 -1.79 -13.86 -21.53
C PRO A 26 -2.68 -14.91 -22.23
N MET A 27 -3.90 -14.54 -22.63
CA MET A 27 -4.93 -15.42 -23.17
C MET A 27 -4.92 -15.48 -24.70
N THR A 28 -5.57 -16.53 -25.22
CA THR A 28 -5.67 -16.82 -26.66
C THR A 28 -6.52 -15.79 -27.42
N GLU A 29 -6.30 -15.66 -28.73
CA GLU A 29 -7.05 -14.79 -29.67
C GLU A 29 -8.58 -14.98 -29.67
N ARG A 30 -9.09 -16.07 -29.05
CA ARG A 30 -10.52 -16.40 -28.94
C ARG A 30 -11.29 -15.59 -27.89
N THR A 31 -10.63 -14.62 -27.25
CA THR A 31 -11.18 -13.81 -26.17
C THR A 31 -10.86 -12.34 -26.41
N LYS A 32 -11.87 -11.48 -26.23
CA LYS A 32 -11.75 -10.04 -26.25
C LYS A 32 -12.05 -9.50 -24.86
N LEU A 33 -11.16 -8.69 -24.34
CA LEU A 33 -11.24 -8.09 -23.03
C LEU A 33 -11.29 -6.57 -23.16
N ARG A 34 -12.05 -5.91 -22.30
CA ARG A 34 -12.03 -4.45 -22.14
C ARG A 34 -12.44 -4.06 -20.73
N ILE A 35 -12.01 -2.86 -20.31
CA ILE A 35 -12.42 -2.25 -19.05
C ILE A 35 -13.39 -1.12 -19.34
N GLU A 36 -14.50 -1.10 -18.62
CA GLU A 36 -15.51 -0.04 -18.64
C GLU A 36 -15.73 0.45 -17.21
N GLY A 37 -14.99 1.48 -16.81
CA GLY A 37 -14.99 1.98 -15.42
C GLY A 37 -14.51 0.91 -14.44
N LYS A 38 -15.41 0.43 -13.58
CA LYS A 38 -15.16 -0.64 -12.61
C LYS A 38 -15.48 -2.04 -13.12
N LYS A 39 -15.78 -2.19 -14.41
CA LYS A 39 -16.20 -3.45 -15.02
C LYS A 39 -15.13 -4.02 -15.93
N ILE A 40 -14.89 -5.32 -15.81
CA ILE A 40 -14.13 -6.12 -16.78
C ILE A 40 -15.14 -6.85 -17.65
N ILE A 41 -15.10 -6.57 -18.96
CA ILE A 41 -15.99 -7.18 -19.94
C ILE A 41 -15.21 -8.27 -20.69
N ILE A 42 -15.78 -9.47 -20.73
CA ILE A 42 -15.19 -10.64 -21.37
C ILE A 42 -16.14 -11.12 -22.47
N GLU A 43 -15.66 -11.13 -23.71
CA GLU A 43 -16.35 -11.73 -24.85
C GLU A 43 -15.51 -12.88 -25.41
N ALA A 44 -16.12 -14.03 -25.63
CA ALA A 44 -15.41 -15.23 -26.08
C ALA A 44 -16.15 -15.94 -27.22
N GLU A 45 -15.38 -16.59 -28.10
CA GLU A 45 -15.93 -17.31 -29.25
C GLU A 45 -16.70 -18.59 -28.87
N ASP A 46 -16.31 -19.19 -27.74
CA ASP A 46 -16.90 -20.41 -27.21
C ASP A 46 -16.97 -20.40 -25.67
N LEU A 47 -17.83 -21.26 -25.12
CA LEU A 47 -18.04 -21.36 -23.66
C LEU A 47 -16.82 -21.88 -22.91
N ARG A 48 -15.92 -22.63 -23.57
CA ARG A 48 -14.68 -23.11 -22.92
C ARG A 48 -13.71 -21.96 -22.72
N ALA A 49 -13.55 -21.10 -23.73
CA ALA A 49 -12.77 -19.87 -23.66
C ALA A 49 -13.37 -18.89 -22.63
N LEU A 50 -14.70 -18.71 -22.61
CA LEU A 50 -15.35 -17.87 -21.60
C LEU A 50 -15.08 -18.39 -20.18
N ARG A 51 -15.24 -19.69 -19.94
CA ARG A 51 -14.99 -20.31 -18.64
C ARG A 51 -13.54 -20.17 -18.20
N ALA A 52 -12.60 -20.35 -19.13
CA ALA A 52 -11.18 -20.16 -18.83
C ALA A 52 -10.89 -18.73 -18.40
N ALA A 53 -11.36 -17.74 -19.17
CA ALA A 53 -11.17 -16.32 -18.85
C ALA A 53 -11.82 -15.92 -17.52
N LEU A 54 -13.06 -16.35 -17.28
CA LEU A 54 -13.76 -16.12 -16.02
C LEU A 54 -12.98 -16.68 -14.82
N ASN A 55 -12.52 -17.93 -14.92
CA ASN A 55 -11.77 -18.56 -13.84
C ASN A 55 -10.47 -17.80 -13.53
N SER A 56 -9.74 -17.35 -14.55
CA SER A 56 -8.54 -16.53 -14.38
C SER A 56 -8.86 -15.22 -13.67
N PHE A 57 -9.83 -14.45 -14.16
CA PHE A 57 -10.15 -13.15 -13.56
C PHE A 57 -10.70 -13.27 -12.15
N LEU A 58 -11.57 -14.24 -11.86
CA LEU A 58 -12.07 -14.47 -10.50
C LEU A 58 -10.93 -14.80 -9.54
N TYR A 59 -9.98 -15.64 -9.97
CA TYR A 59 -8.81 -15.97 -9.18
C TYR A 59 -7.92 -14.74 -8.94
N TRP A 60 -7.62 -13.96 -9.98
CA TRP A 60 -6.78 -12.77 -9.85
C TRP A 60 -7.43 -11.68 -8.98
N ILE A 61 -8.73 -11.46 -9.12
CA ILE A 61 -9.49 -10.54 -8.27
C ILE A 61 -9.39 -10.99 -6.81
N TYR A 62 -9.61 -12.28 -6.54
CA TYR A 62 -9.48 -12.84 -5.20
C TYR A 62 -8.07 -12.64 -4.64
N SER A 63 -7.02 -12.98 -5.40
CA SER A 63 -5.63 -12.81 -4.98
C SER A 63 -5.28 -11.34 -4.70
N ALA A 64 -5.75 -10.41 -5.53
CA ALA A 64 -5.53 -8.98 -5.32
C ALA A 64 -6.25 -8.47 -4.06
N ALA A 65 -7.48 -8.93 -3.82
CA ALA A 65 -8.24 -8.58 -2.62
C ALA A 65 -7.56 -9.10 -1.34
N GLU A 66 -7.08 -10.35 -1.34
CA GLU A 66 -6.34 -10.90 -0.21
C GLU A 66 -5.03 -10.14 0.05
N ALA A 67 -4.28 -9.79 -1.01
CA ALA A 67 -3.06 -9.02 -0.88
C ALA A 67 -3.30 -7.63 -0.27
N LEU A 68 -4.34 -6.92 -0.71
CA LEU A 68 -4.72 -5.62 -0.13
C LEU A 68 -5.08 -5.77 1.35
N ARG A 69 -5.88 -6.79 1.70
CA ARG A 69 -6.27 -7.05 3.09
C ARG A 69 -5.07 -7.27 4.01
N GLU A 70 -4.05 -8.00 3.55
CA GLU A 70 -2.84 -8.23 4.36
C GLU A 70 -1.97 -6.97 4.51
N VAL A 71 -1.93 -6.12 3.48
CA VAL A 71 -1.26 -4.81 3.56
C VAL A 71 -1.99 -3.90 4.57
N GLU A 72 -3.31 -3.84 4.52
CA GLU A 72 -4.14 -3.06 5.46
C GLU A 72 -3.92 -3.48 6.92
N LYS A 73 -3.97 -4.79 7.20
CA LYS A 73 -3.67 -5.32 8.54
C LYS A 73 -2.27 -4.93 9.01
N SER A 74 -1.27 -5.03 8.13
CA SER A 74 0.11 -4.68 8.48
C SER A 74 0.24 -3.19 8.83
N HIS A 75 -0.48 -2.32 8.13
CA HIS A 75 -0.55 -0.90 8.45
C HIS A 75 -1.24 -0.61 9.80
N GLU A 76 -2.28 -1.35 10.16
CA GLU A 76 -2.94 -1.22 11.46
C GLU A 76 -2.01 -1.59 12.62
N HIS A 77 -1.26 -2.70 12.50
CA HIS A 77 -0.27 -3.10 13.50
C HIS A 77 0.84 -2.04 13.65
N ALA A 78 1.31 -1.47 12.54
CA ALA A 78 2.32 -0.41 12.56
C ALA A 78 1.81 0.88 13.24
N ARG A 79 0.54 1.25 13.01
CA ARG A 79 -0.09 2.40 13.69
C ARG A 79 -0.24 2.16 15.19
N SER A 80 -0.78 1.01 15.58
CA SER A 80 -0.97 0.65 17.00
C SER A 80 0.36 0.54 17.76
N SER A 81 1.45 0.13 17.11
CA SER A 81 2.78 0.06 17.74
C SER A 81 3.47 1.43 17.88
N SER A 82 3.02 2.45 17.14
CA SER A 82 3.60 3.81 17.17
C SER A 82 3.00 4.71 18.24
N GLU A 83 1.79 4.40 18.73
CA GLU A 83 1.13 5.14 19.82
C GLU A 83 1.65 4.77 21.21
N ASP A 84 2.48 3.72 21.32
CA ASP A 84 3.04 3.20 22.59
C ASP A 84 4.44 3.77 22.91
N LEU A 85 4.99 4.58 22.01
CA LEU A 85 6.18 5.39 22.31
C LEU A 85 5.70 6.68 23.00
N GLY A 86 5.58 6.61 24.33
CA GLY A 86 5.37 7.79 25.17
C GLY A 86 6.34 8.94 24.83
N PRO A 87 6.05 10.18 25.25
CA PRO A 87 6.80 11.35 24.81
C PRO A 87 8.30 11.15 25.03
N ALA A 88 9.08 11.44 23.99
CA ALA A 88 10.53 11.33 24.03
C ALA A 88 11.08 12.02 25.29
N PRO A 89 12.03 11.41 26.00
CA PRO A 89 12.58 11.99 27.22
C PRO A 89 13.15 13.37 26.89
N THR A 90 12.51 14.41 27.40
CA THR A 90 12.98 15.79 27.31
C THR A 90 14.38 15.83 27.91
N ALA A 91 15.38 16.08 27.07
CA ALA A 91 16.74 16.32 27.50
C ALA A 91 16.75 17.53 28.44
N ALA A 92 16.90 17.27 29.73
CA ALA A 92 17.18 18.30 30.72
C ALA A 92 18.54 18.90 30.38
N SER A 93 18.52 20.09 29.78
CA SER A 93 19.69 20.95 29.60
C SER A 93 20.06 21.54 30.96
N ASP A 94 20.86 20.81 31.73
CA ASP A 94 21.58 21.34 32.88
C ASP A 94 22.77 22.17 32.37
N ALA A 95 22.51 23.45 32.08
CA ALA A 95 23.54 24.42 31.78
C ALA A 95 23.98 25.08 33.09
N GLY A 96 24.95 24.47 33.76
CA GLY A 96 25.65 25.08 34.88
C GLY A 96 26.39 26.34 34.44
N GLU A 97 26.05 27.47 35.05
CA GLU A 97 26.77 28.74 34.89
C GLU A 97 28.20 28.65 35.45
N PRO A 98 29.23 29.17 34.77
CA PRO A 98 30.54 29.33 35.38
C PRO A 98 30.56 30.57 36.28
N LYS A 99 30.87 30.34 37.55
CA LYS A 99 31.11 31.36 38.58
C LYS A 99 32.37 32.16 38.23
N ALA A 100 32.23 33.47 38.00
CA ALA A 100 33.37 34.38 37.86
C ALA A 100 34.12 34.47 39.21
N ALA A 101 35.42 34.22 39.18
CA ALA A 101 36.30 34.44 40.32
C ALA A 101 36.75 35.90 40.33
N GLU A 102 36.30 36.64 41.35
CA GLU A 102 36.95 37.87 41.83
C GLU A 102 38.28 37.48 42.48
N GLU A 103 39.39 38.03 41.97
CA GLU A 103 40.66 38.04 42.69
C GLU A 103 40.99 39.51 43.02
N ASP A 104 40.67 39.86 44.27
CA ASP A 104 40.95 41.14 44.91
C ASP A 104 42.26 41.03 45.71
N ASP A 105 43.17 41.96 45.40
CA ASP A 105 44.29 42.54 46.11
C ASP A 105 45.01 41.80 47.27
N ARG A 106 46.35 41.77 47.21
CA ARG A 106 47.22 42.39 48.24
C ARG A 106 48.73 42.34 47.93
N ALA A 107 49.27 43.54 47.72
CA ALA A 107 50.41 44.15 48.43
C ALA A 107 51.75 43.38 48.62
N GLY A 108 52.77 43.84 47.89
CA GLY A 108 53.98 44.49 48.43
C GLY A 108 55.08 43.65 49.09
N THR A 109 56.33 43.82 48.64
CA THR A 109 57.43 44.38 49.45
C THR A 109 58.76 44.46 48.68
N SER A 110 59.40 45.63 48.84
CA SER A 110 60.85 45.96 48.78
C SER A 110 61.60 45.89 47.46
#